data_AF-A0A2P1N677-F1
#
_entry.id   AF-A0A2P1N677-F1
#
_cell.length_a   1.000
_cell.length_b   1.000
_cell.length_c   1.000
_cell.angle_alpha   90.00
_cell.angle_beta   90.00
_cell.angle_gamma   90.00
#
_symmetry.space_group_name_H-M   'P 1'
#
loop_
_entity.id
_entity.type
_entity.pdbx_description
1 polymer ?
#
loop_
_entity_poly.entity_id
_entity_poly.type
_entity_poly.pdbx_seq_one_letter_code
_entity_poly.pdbx_strand_id
1 'polypeptide(L)'
;EGLLWYKDTGQHMNGEFSMAVVQANNLLEDQSQIESGPLSLLESGPYGTFIGIYDGHGGPETSRYIYDNLFQHLKRFASEQQSMSVDVIRKAYQATEDGFLSLVTKQWPMKPQIAAVGSCCLVSVICGGTLYIA
;
A
#
# COMPACT_ATOMS: atom_id res chain seq x y z
N GLU A 1 4.17 17.99 20.33
CA GLU A 1 4.03 18.28 18.89
C GLU A 1 4.59 17.08 18.13
N GLY A 2 3.84 16.46 17.22
CA GLY A 2 4.29 15.23 16.53
C GLY A 2 3.28 14.09 16.35
N LEU A 3 2.00 14.30 16.69
CA LEU A 3 0.93 13.31 16.47
C LEU A 3 0.28 13.42 15.08
N LEU A 4 0.63 14.44 14.30
CA LEU A 4 0.07 14.67 12.98
C LEU A 4 1.18 14.42 11.95
N TRP A 5 0.96 13.46 11.07
CA TRP A 5 1.70 13.35 9.82
C TRP A 5 0.78 13.79 8.69
N TYR A 6 1.30 14.57 7.76
CA TYR A 6 0.55 14.93 6.58
C TYR A 6 1.50 15.07 5.40
N LYS A 7 0.99 14.69 4.23
CA LYS A 7 1.48 15.15 2.95
C LYS A 7 0.60 16.34 2.57
N ASP A 8 1.20 17.52 2.62
CA ASP A 8 0.65 18.75 2.05
C ASP A 8 0.21 18.53 0.60
N THR A 9 -0.45 19.54 0.04
CA THR A 9 -0.94 19.55 -1.34
C THR A 9 0.11 19.03 -2.34
N GLY A 10 -0.06 17.77 -2.75
CA GLY A 10 0.69 17.11 -3.80
C GLY A 10 0.07 17.37 -5.16
N GLN A 11 0.91 17.41 -6.18
CA GLN A 11 0.49 17.61 -7.57
C GLN A 11 0.18 16.25 -8.22
N HIS A 12 -0.99 16.17 -8.86
CA HIS A 12 -1.45 15.06 -9.69
C HIS A 12 -1.69 15.59 -11.11
N MET A 13 -1.60 14.72 -12.13
CA MET A 13 -1.77 15.12 -13.55
C MET A 13 -3.10 15.84 -13.83
N ASN A 14 -4.12 15.59 -12.99
CA ASN A 14 -5.47 16.14 -13.11
C ASN A 14 -5.92 16.95 -11.88
N GLY A 15 -5.01 17.39 -11.01
CA GLY A 15 -5.38 18.25 -9.88
C GLY A 15 -4.43 18.15 -8.69
N GLU A 16 -4.97 18.42 -7.51
CA GLU A 16 -4.24 18.45 -6.25
C GLU A 16 -4.81 17.41 -5.27
N PHE A 17 -3.96 16.84 -4.43
CA PHE A 17 -4.37 15.95 -3.35
C PHE A 17 -3.63 16.31 -2.06
N SER A 18 -4.22 15.99 -0.92
CA SER A 18 -3.55 16.04 0.38
C SER A 18 -3.87 14.79 1.15
N MET A 19 -2.99 14.39 2.06
CA MET A 19 -3.19 13.23 2.92
C MET A 19 -2.75 13.59 4.32
N ALA A 20 -3.52 13.21 5.32
CA ALA A 20 -3.18 13.44 6.72
C ALA A 20 -3.53 12.20 7.54
N VAL A 21 -2.67 11.92 8.51
CA VAL A 21 -2.82 10.86 9.50
C VAL A 21 -2.65 11.50 10.87
N VAL A 22 -3.67 11.34 11.71
CA VAL A 22 -3.65 11.83 13.09
C VAL A 22 -3.54 10.62 14.01
N GLN A 23 -2.44 10.57 14.75
CA GLN A 23 -2.17 9.53 15.72
C GLN A 23 -3.08 9.71 16.95
N ALA A 24 -3.99 8.75 17.14
CA ALA A 24 -4.84 8.67 18.33
C ALA A 24 -4.27 7.73 19.40
N ASN A 25 -3.63 6.63 18.99
CA ASN A 25 -3.04 5.63 19.89
C ASN A 25 -1.60 5.99 20.30
N ASN A 26 -1.09 5.38 21.37
CA ASN A 26 0.32 5.56 21.80
C ASN A 26 1.33 5.18 20.70
N LEU A 27 0.94 4.29 19.80
CA LEU A 27 1.69 3.87 18.63
C LEU A 27 0.85 4.15 17.39
N LEU A 28 1.41 4.83 16.39
CA LEU A 28 0.73 5.01 15.11
C LEU A 28 0.76 3.70 14.34
N GLU A 29 -0.39 3.02 14.32
CA GLU A 29 -0.61 1.76 13.59
C GLU A 29 -1.05 2.01 12.15
N ASP A 30 -1.74 3.12 11.88
CA ASP A 30 -2.20 3.43 10.53
C ASP A 30 -1.07 3.84 9.60
N GLN A 31 -1.22 3.47 8.33
CA GLN A 31 -0.37 3.90 7.23
C GLN A 31 -1.24 4.32 6.05
N SER A 32 -0.71 5.20 5.22
CA SER A 32 -1.42 5.68 4.02
C SER A 32 -0.43 6.07 2.95
N GLN A 33 -0.80 5.87 1.69
CA GLN A 33 0.09 6.10 0.55
C GLN A 33 -0.66 6.70 -0.62
N ILE A 34 0.01 7.60 -1.35
CA ILE A 34 -0.45 8.08 -2.64
C ILE A 34 0.73 8.25 -3.60
N GLU A 35 0.65 7.56 -4.73
CA GLU A 35 1.65 7.53 -5.78
C GLU A 35 0.99 7.89 -7.09
N SER A 36 1.51 8.90 -7.79
CA SER A 36 1.02 9.30 -9.11
C SER A 36 2.17 9.25 -10.11
N GLY A 37 1.94 8.68 -11.29
CA GLY A 37 2.97 8.47 -12.30
C GLY A 37 2.96 7.04 -12.86
N PRO A 38 4.14 6.46 -13.17
CA PRO A 38 4.24 5.11 -13.69
C PRO A 38 3.76 4.06 -12.68
N LEU A 39 2.72 3.32 -13.05
CA LEU A 39 2.19 2.17 -12.32
C LEU A 39 2.88 0.85 -12.71
N SER A 40 3.94 0.92 -13.51
CA SER A 40 4.81 -0.19 -13.88
C SER A 40 6.29 0.19 -13.73
N LEU A 41 7.16 -0.82 -13.77
CA LEU A 41 8.61 -0.65 -13.83
C LEU A 41 9.11 -0.29 -15.24
N LEU A 42 8.30 -0.51 -16.28
CA LEU A 42 8.60 -0.12 -17.66
C LEU A 42 8.18 1.32 -17.90
N GLU A 43 9.01 2.11 -18.57
CA GLU A 43 8.70 3.52 -18.91
C GLU A 43 7.48 3.66 -19.83
N SER A 44 7.22 2.65 -20.68
CA SER A 44 6.09 2.61 -21.61
C SER A 44 4.82 1.99 -21.02
N GLY A 45 4.81 1.61 -19.75
CA GLY A 45 3.66 0.95 -19.14
C GLY A 45 2.61 1.93 -18.60
N PRO A 46 1.59 1.42 -17.88
CA PRO A 46 0.44 2.21 -17.47
C PRO A 46 0.86 3.37 -16.55
N TYR A 47 0.29 4.54 -16.80
CA TYR A 47 0.34 5.70 -15.92
C TYR A 47 -0.98 5.87 -15.19
N GLY A 48 -0.92 6.35 -13.97
CA GLY A 48 -2.09 6.58 -13.17
C GLY A 48 -1.76 6.90 -11.73
N THR A 49 -2.71 6.63 -10.86
CA THR A 49 -2.60 6.97 -9.44
C THR A 49 -3.02 5.81 -8.58
N PHE A 50 -2.15 5.46 -7.63
CA PHE A 50 -2.36 4.47 -6.60
C PHE A 50 -2.60 5.21 -5.27
N ILE A 51 -3.63 4.79 -4.55
CA ILE A 51 -4.01 5.31 -3.24
C ILE A 51 -4.19 4.11 -2.33
N GLY A 52 -3.53 4.12 -1.17
CA GLY A 52 -3.64 3.06 -0.17
C GLY A 52 -3.94 3.63 1.20
N ILE A 53 -4.88 3.01 1.92
CA ILE A 53 -5.22 3.30 3.32
C ILE A 53 -5.16 2.00 4.10
N TYR A 54 -4.34 1.97 5.14
CA TYR A 54 -4.01 0.75 5.89
C TYR A 54 -4.26 1.01 7.38
N ASP A 55 -5.35 0.47 7.92
CA ASP A 55 -5.72 0.59 9.34
C ASP A 55 -5.12 -0.59 10.10
N GLY A 56 -4.03 -0.32 10.81
CA GLY A 56 -3.24 -1.33 11.51
C GLY A 56 -3.79 -1.64 12.90
N HIS A 57 -3.65 -2.88 13.36
CA HIS A 57 -4.05 -3.26 14.71
C HIS A 57 -3.12 -4.30 15.34
N GLY A 58 -2.97 -4.21 16.67
CA GLY A 58 -2.12 -5.10 17.46
C GLY A 58 -0.62 -4.77 17.36
N GLY A 59 -0.28 -3.71 16.59
CA GLY A 59 1.06 -3.30 16.21
C GLY A 59 1.12 -2.77 14.76
N PRO A 60 2.06 -1.86 14.44
CA PRO A 60 2.18 -1.22 13.14
C PRO A 60 2.89 -2.09 12.09
N GLU A 61 3.36 -3.28 12.46
CA GLU A 61 4.21 -4.10 11.60
C GLU A 61 3.53 -4.48 10.28
N THR A 62 2.24 -4.83 10.31
CA THR A 62 1.51 -5.27 9.11
C THR A 62 1.23 -4.10 8.17
N SER A 63 0.69 -2.99 8.67
CA SER A 63 0.40 -1.80 7.86
C SER A 63 1.67 -1.19 7.24
N ARG A 64 2.79 -1.19 7.97
CA ARG A 64 4.11 -0.80 7.44
C ARG A 64 4.59 -1.75 6.36
N TYR A 65 4.44 -3.06 6.56
CA TYR A 65 4.80 -4.04 5.54
C TYR A 65 3.99 -3.83 4.26
N ILE A 66 2.70 -3.56 4.36
CA ILE A 66 1.84 -3.23 3.22
C ILE A 66 2.36 -1.98 2.50
N TYR A 67 2.61 -0.89 3.24
CA TYR A 67 3.15 0.36 2.69
C TYR A 67 4.46 0.15 1.89
N ASP A 68 5.37 -0.66 2.42
CA ASP A 68 6.67 -0.90 1.79
C ASP A 68 6.60 -1.81 0.54
N ASN A 69 5.62 -2.71 0.46
CA ASN A 69 5.64 -3.81 -0.51
C ASN A 69 4.50 -3.76 -1.55
N LEU A 70 3.28 -3.37 -1.17
CA LEU A 70 2.09 -3.56 -2.02
C LEU A 70 2.19 -2.82 -3.36
N PHE A 71 2.60 -1.55 -3.33
CA PHE A 71 2.78 -0.77 -4.54
C PHE A 71 3.89 -1.33 -5.44
N GLN A 72 4.98 -1.84 -4.86
CA GLN A 72 6.07 -2.45 -5.65
C GLN A 72 5.62 -3.76 -6.31
N HIS A 73 4.85 -4.59 -5.61
CA HIS A 73 4.25 -5.78 -6.20
C HIS A 73 3.29 -5.43 -7.33
N LEU A 74 2.45 -4.41 -7.13
CA LEU A 74 1.55 -3.90 -8.17
C LEU A 74 2.33 -3.45 -9.41
N LYS A 75 3.40 -2.67 -9.25
CA LYS A 75 4.27 -2.26 -10.37
C LYS A 75 4.90 -3.44 -11.08
N ARG A 76 5.35 -4.47 -10.34
CA ARG A 76 5.94 -5.68 -10.91
C ARG A 76 4.92 -6.42 -11.79
N PHE A 77 3.74 -6.71 -11.25
CA PHE A 77 2.72 -7.46 -11.99
C PHE A 77 2.12 -6.65 -13.14
N ALA A 78 1.99 -5.33 -13.00
CA ALA A 78 1.60 -4.45 -14.11
C ALA A 78 2.63 -4.45 -15.24
N SER A 79 3.94 -4.52 -14.93
CA SER A 79 4.98 -4.70 -15.96
C SER A 79 4.87 -6.06 -16.66
N GLU A 80 4.67 -7.13 -15.90
CA GLU A 80 4.54 -8.50 -16.42
C GLU A 80 3.35 -8.62 -17.39
N GLN A 81 2.24 -7.93 -17.10
CA GLN A 81 1.02 -7.94 -17.92
C GLN A 81 0.90 -6.76 -18.88
N GLN A 82 1.85 -5.82 -18.84
CA GLN A 82 1.87 -4.58 -19.61
C GLN A 82 0.57 -3.75 -19.51
N SER A 83 -0.19 -3.92 -18.43
CA SER A 83 -1.50 -3.30 -18.23
C SER A 83 -1.89 -3.33 -16.76
N MET A 84 -2.81 -2.44 -16.37
CA MET A 84 -3.49 -2.52 -15.08
C MET A 84 -4.75 -3.37 -15.21
N SER A 85 -4.96 -4.31 -14.30
CA SER A 85 -6.11 -5.21 -14.33
C SER A 85 -6.48 -5.69 -12.92
N VAL A 86 -7.67 -6.25 -12.78
CA VAL A 86 -8.09 -6.92 -11.53
C VAL A 86 -7.12 -8.05 -11.15
N ASP A 87 -6.57 -8.76 -12.15
CA ASP A 87 -5.60 -9.83 -11.90
C ASP A 87 -4.27 -9.31 -11.36
N VAL A 88 -3.78 -8.17 -11.86
CA VAL A 88 -2.59 -7.48 -11.34
C VAL A 88 -2.79 -7.11 -9.87
N ILE A 89 -3.92 -6.50 -9.53
CA ILE A 89 -4.22 -6.07 -8.16
C ILE A 89 -4.31 -7.29 -7.24
N ARG A 90 -5.06 -8.32 -7.65
CA ARG A 90 -5.18 -9.58 -6.90
C ARG A 90 -3.82 -10.24 -6.65
N LYS A 91 -2.95 -10.31 -7.67
CA LYS A 91 -1.59 -10.86 -7.52
C LYS A 91 -0.72 -10.01 -6.59
N ALA A 92 -0.87 -8.68 -6.61
CA ALA A 92 -0.14 -7.79 -5.72
C ALA A 92 -0.53 -8.01 -4.25
N TYR A 93 -1.83 -8.13 -3.96
CA TYR A 93 -2.32 -8.48 -2.62
C TYR A 93 -1.81 -9.86 -2.18
N GLN A 94 -1.95 -10.88 -3.03
CA GLN A 94 -1.47 -12.23 -2.71
C GLN A 94 0.02 -12.26 -2.40
N ALA A 95 0.85 -11.60 -3.21
CA ALA A 95 2.29 -11.54 -2.98
C ALA A 95 2.66 -10.80 -1.67
N THR A 96 1.90 -9.75 -1.33
CA THR A 96 2.08 -9.01 -0.08
C THR A 96 1.72 -9.88 1.12
N GLU A 97 0.58 -10.57 1.08
CA GLU A 97 0.14 -11.50 2.12
C GLU A 97 1.13 -12.65 2.31
N ASP A 98 1.51 -13.34 1.23
CA ASP A 98 2.47 -14.44 1.27
C ASP A 98 3.84 -14.00 1.82
N GLY A 99 4.27 -12.79 1.45
CA GLY A 99 5.50 -12.18 1.94
C GLY A 99 5.45 -11.91 3.44
N PHE A 100 4.36 -11.33 3.94
CA PHE A 100 4.17 -11.08 5.36
C PHE A 100 4.04 -12.38 6.16
N LEU A 101 3.30 -13.37 5.65
CA LEU A 101 3.19 -14.69 6.27
C LEU A 101 4.55 -15.38 6.38
N SER A 102 5.41 -15.24 5.37
CA SER A 102 6.79 -15.74 5.43
C SER A 102 7.61 -15.05 6.53
N LEU A 103 7.43 -13.74 6.70
CA LEU A 103 8.07 -12.96 7.76
C LEU A 103 7.60 -13.41 9.14
N VAL A 104 6.29 -13.56 9.34
CA VAL A 104 5.68 -14.04 10.59
C VAL A 104 6.23 -15.43 10.94
N THR A 105 6.25 -16.35 9.97
CA THR A 105 6.75 -17.71 10.16
C THR A 105 8.20 -17.74 10.66
N LYS A 106 9.05 -16.86 10.12
CA LYS A 106 10.47 -16.76 10.51
C LYS A 106 10.66 -16.11 11.87
N GLN A 107 9.85 -15.11 12.22
CA GLN A 107 10.05 -14.30 13.42
C GLN A 107 9.30 -14.83 14.65
N TRP A 108 8.18 -15.52 14.47
CA TRP A 108 7.32 -16.01 15.55
C TRP A 108 8.06 -16.72 16.70
N PRO A 109 9.06 -17.60 16.47
CA PRO A 109 9.76 -18.28 17.57
C PRO A 109 10.46 -17.33 18.56
N MET A 110 10.92 -16.18 18.07
CA MET A 110 11.63 -15.16 18.86
C MET A 110 10.74 -13.97 19.23
N LYS A 111 9.70 -13.72 18.42
CA LYS A 111 8.79 -12.57 18.50
C LYS A 111 7.35 -13.02 18.28
N PRO A 112 6.74 -13.80 19.19
CA PRO A 112 5.43 -14.42 18.96
C PRO A 112 4.29 -13.41 18.79
N GLN A 113 4.43 -12.20 19.34
CA GLN A 113 3.43 -11.14 19.15
C GLN A 113 3.22 -10.76 17.67
N ILE A 114 4.15 -11.07 16.77
CA ILE A 114 4.01 -10.76 15.35
C ILE A 114 2.94 -11.59 14.63
N ALA A 115 2.41 -12.66 15.24
CA ALA A 115 1.24 -13.34 14.67
C ALA A 115 -0.10 -12.76 15.15
N ALA A 116 -0.07 -11.78 16.07
CA ALA A 116 -1.25 -11.09 16.57
C ALA A 116 -1.43 -9.68 15.97
N VAL A 117 -0.51 -9.26 15.09
CA VAL A 117 -0.63 -7.99 14.35
C VAL A 117 -1.43 -8.20 13.06
N GLY A 118 -2.13 -7.16 12.62
CA GLY A 118 -2.91 -7.19 11.38
C GLY A 118 -3.13 -5.79 10.82
N SER A 119 -3.74 -5.71 9.65
CA SER A 119 -4.16 -4.46 9.04
C SER A 119 -5.36 -4.69 8.13
N CYS A 120 -6.36 -3.81 8.21
CA CYS A 120 -7.25 -3.61 7.06
C CYS A 120 -6.47 -2.89 5.95
N CYS A 121 -6.85 -3.12 4.70
CA CYS A 121 -6.15 -2.56 3.55
C CYS A 121 -7.15 -2.21 2.46
N LEU A 122 -7.28 -0.93 2.15
CA LEU A 122 -8.08 -0.41 1.03
C LEU A 122 -7.14 0.20 0.00
N VAL A 123 -7.24 -0.26 -1.25
CA VAL A 123 -6.51 0.32 -2.37
C VAL A 123 -7.46 0.83 -3.43
N SER A 124 -7.15 2.01 -3.96
CA SER A 124 -7.77 2.57 -5.15
C SER A 124 -6.70 2.80 -6.22
N VAL A 125 -6.95 2.34 -7.44
CA VAL A 125 -6.09 2.60 -8.60
C VAL A 125 -6.89 3.28 -9.69
N ILE A 126 -6.44 4.44 -10.14
CA ILE A 126 -7.01 5.15 -11.29
C ILE A 126 -6.02 5.01 -12.44
N CYS A 127 -6.40 4.31 -13.51
CA CYS A 127 -5.53 4.04 -14.65
C CYS A 127 -6.35 4.02 -15.95
N GLY A 128 -5.94 4.80 -16.96
CA GLY A 128 -6.57 4.79 -18.28
C GLY A 128 -8.08 5.10 -18.27
N GLY A 129 -8.54 5.97 -17.36
CA GLY A 129 -9.97 6.29 -17.20
C GLY A 129 -10.78 5.25 -16.41
N THR A 130 -10.15 4.17 -15.92
CA THR A 130 -10.79 3.16 -15.07
C THR A 130 -10.39 3.35 -13.62
N LEU A 131 -11.36 3.24 -12.71
CA LEU A 131 -11.17 3.19 -11.26
C LEU A 131 -11.31 1.74 -10.78
N TYR A 132 -10.28 1.22 -10.12
CA TYR A 132 -10.28 -0.06 -9.43
C TYR A 132 -10.28 0.17 -7.92
N ILE A 133 -11.06 -0.61 -7.18
CA ILE A 133 -11.12 -0.58 -5.72
C ILE A 133 -11.01 -2.01 -5.22
N ALA A 134 -10.13 -2.25 -4.25
CA ALA A 134 -9.87 -3.55 -3.63
C ALA A 134 -9.69 -3.42 -2.11
#